data_AF-A0A9E7PEM3-F1
#
_entry.id   AF-A0A9E7PEM3-F1
#
_cell.length_a   1.000
_cell.length_b   1.000
_cell.length_c   1.000
_cell.angle_alpha   90.00
_cell.angle_beta   90.00
_cell.angle_gamma   90.00
#
_symmetry.space_group_name_H-M   'P 1'
#
loop_
_entity.id
_entity.type
_entity.pdbx_description
1 polymer ?
#
loop_
_entity_poly.entity_id
_entity_poly.type
_entity_poly.pdbx_seq_one_letter_code
_entity_poly.pdbx_strand_id
1 'polypeptide(L)'
;MFCNQCGQTNNDNAKFCSGCGNNLENQNIQIKPLQSNKKLSSFRRIWLTFLFVVSLIMLLGLLPYQIISGDFELIYISGILLWGAACHYSYTQIFSKKSITEAFNALDEAELWLNKQDVKTSSVYFNAYDDPYLLKNMGATLLVGVGENSKAEHVGFAVEVKQGCGVLSSLIIEPSGIASQDKKAAHIARMDGKYMIDVLNQMAIQHRIKYPQ
;
A
#
# COMPACT_ATOMS: atom_id res chain seq x y z
N MET A 1 0.44 7.44 -33.81
CA MET A 1 0.68 6.55 -32.65
C MET A 1 -0.50 5.62 -32.42
N PHE A 2 -0.31 4.47 -31.75
CA PHE A 2 -1.40 3.53 -31.45
C PHE A 2 -1.82 3.62 -29.98
N CYS A 3 -3.14 3.59 -29.72
CA CYS A 3 -3.64 3.57 -28.36
C CYS A 3 -3.34 2.21 -27.71
N ASN A 4 -2.66 2.21 -26.57
CA ASN A 4 -2.34 1.00 -25.81
C ASN A 4 -3.56 0.35 -25.12
N GLN A 5 -4.71 1.04 -25.07
CA GLN A 5 -5.95 0.52 -24.47
C GLN A 5 -6.87 -0.15 -25.50
N CYS A 6 -6.98 0.40 -26.71
CA CYS A 6 -7.95 -0.09 -27.71
C CYS A 6 -7.35 -0.37 -29.09
N GLY A 7 -6.05 -0.12 -29.30
CA GLY A 7 -5.37 -0.36 -30.57
C GLY A 7 -5.65 0.68 -31.67
N GLN A 8 -6.52 1.68 -31.42
CA GLN A 8 -6.88 2.69 -32.41
C GLN A 8 -5.65 3.51 -32.86
N THR A 9 -5.49 3.68 -34.17
CA THR A 9 -4.50 4.58 -34.76
C THR A 9 -4.93 6.03 -34.57
N ASN A 10 -4.05 6.84 -34.00
CA ASN A 10 -4.25 8.26 -33.73
C ASN A 10 -3.11 9.08 -34.34
N ASN A 11 -3.38 10.36 -34.62
CA ASN A 11 -2.36 11.32 -35.04
C ASN A 11 -1.25 11.42 -33.97
N ASP A 12 -0.01 11.68 -34.39
CA ASP A 12 1.16 11.72 -33.51
C ASP A 12 1.14 12.88 -32.49
N ASN A 13 0.26 13.86 -32.68
CA ASN A 13 0.05 14.98 -31.75
C ASN A 13 -1.28 14.89 -30.99
N ALA A 14 -2.01 13.78 -31.10
CA ALA A 14 -3.29 13.62 -30.41
C ALA A 14 -3.05 13.45 -28.89
N LYS A 15 -3.66 14.32 -28.08
CA LYS A 15 -3.59 14.23 -26.61
C LYS A 15 -4.45 13.10 -26.04
N PHE A 16 -5.53 12.75 -26.75
CA PHE A 16 -6.48 11.71 -26.35
C PHE A 16 -6.78 10.79 -27.53
N CYS A 17 -7.08 9.53 -27.23
CA CYS A 17 -7.48 8.54 -28.20
C CYS A 17 -8.88 8.85 -28.73
N SER A 18 -9.02 8.97 -30.05
CA SER A 18 -10.30 9.20 -30.73
C SER A 18 -11.30 8.04 -30.58
N GLY A 19 -10.81 6.82 -30.30
CA GLY A 19 -11.65 5.63 -30.17
C GLY A 19 -12.17 5.37 -28.76
N CYS A 20 -11.41 5.71 -27.70
CA CYS A 20 -11.80 5.39 -26.33
C CYS A 20 -11.59 6.52 -25.30
N GLY A 21 -11.11 7.69 -25.73
CA GLY A 21 -10.87 8.85 -24.86
C GLY A 21 -9.63 8.77 -23.96
N ASN A 22 -8.84 7.68 -24.02
CA ASN A 22 -7.65 7.52 -23.19
C ASN A 22 -6.57 8.58 -23.49
N ASN A 23 -5.90 9.12 -22.47
CA ASN A 23 -4.83 10.10 -22.63
C ASN A 23 -3.56 9.44 -23.22
N LEU A 24 -3.04 10.01 -24.31
CA LEU A 24 -1.88 9.52 -25.06
C LEU A 24 -0.58 10.26 -24.72
N GLU A 25 -0.65 11.41 -24.05
CA GLU A 25 0.47 12.32 -23.75
C GLU A 25 1.45 11.70 -22.72
N ASN A 26 1.03 10.67 -21.97
CA ASN A 26 1.86 9.94 -21.01
C ASN A 26 2.75 8.84 -21.63
N GLN A 27 2.76 8.65 -22.95
CA GLN A 27 3.48 7.53 -23.59
C GLN A 27 4.91 7.86 -24.06
N ASN A 28 5.36 9.11 -23.88
CA ASN A 28 6.72 9.54 -24.24
C ASN A 28 7.69 9.64 -23.05
N ILE A 29 7.32 9.13 -21.87
CA ILE A 29 8.29 8.87 -20.80
C ILE A 29 8.72 7.42 -20.95
N GLN A 30 9.68 7.23 -21.85
CA GLN A 30 10.60 6.11 -21.85
C GLN A 30 10.94 5.72 -20.40
N ILE A 31 10.85 4.43 -20.15
CA ILE A 31 11.25 3.70 -18.95
C ILE A 31 12.70 4.05 -18.63
N LYS A 32 12.92 5.18 -17.97
CA LYS A 32 14.09 5.36 -17.14
C LYS A 32 13.73 4.60 -15.86
N PRO A 33 14.45 3.55 -15.45
CA PRO A 33 14.25 3.01 -14.13
C PRO A 33 14.47 4.20 -13.19
N LEU A 34 13.39 4.70 -12.59
CA LEU A 34 13.51 5.57 -11.45
C LEU A 34 14.17 4.67 -10.42
N GLN A 35 15.50 4.78 -10.34
CA GLN A 35 16.23 4.43 -9.16
C GLN A 35 15.60 5.28 -8.05
N SER A 36 14.51 4.76 -7.49
CA SER A 36 14.04 5.08 -6.17
C SER A 36 15.24 4.77 -5.30
N ASN A 37 16.07 5.79 -5.10
CA ASN A 37 17.06 5.83 -4.06
C ASN A 37 16.29 5.51 -2.79
N LYS A 38 16.34 4.23 -2.37
CA LYS A 38 16.09 3.80 -1.00
C LYS A 38 17.19 4.40 -0.14
N LYS A 39 17.22 5.73 -0.01
CA LYS A 39 18.10 6.45 0.90
C LYS A 39 17.33 7.06 2.08
N LEU A 40 16.11 6.57 2.30
CA LEU A 40 15.28 6.93 3.46
C LEU A 40 15.01 5.72 4.41
N SER A 41 15.85 4.68 4.35
CA SER A 41 15.84 3.57 5.33
C SER A 41 17.18 3.40 6.05
N SER A 42 18.32 3.69 5.41
CA SER A 42 19.63 3.64 6.09
C SER A 42 19.79 4.73 7.14
N PHE A 43 19.33 5.96 6.88
CA PHE A 43 19.41 7.03 7.88
C PHE A 43 18.55 6.73 9.11
N ARG A 44 17.38 6.10 8.91
CA ARG A 44 16.49 5.62 9.97
C ARG A 44 17.15 4.53 10.82
N ARG A 45 17.85 3.59 10.19
CA ARG A 45 18.61 2.54 10.91
C ARG A 45 19.77 3.14 11.70
N ILE A 46 20.53 4.06 11.10
CA ILE A 46 21.66 4.75 11.76
C ILE A 46 21.18 5.58 12.96
N TRP A 47 20.06 6.30 12.82
CA TRP A 47 19.46 7.09 13.89
C TRP A 47 18.97 6.21 15.05
N LEU A 48 18.34 5.07 14.73
CA LEU A 48 17.91 4.10 15.75
C LEU A 48 19.07 3.42 16.47
N THR A 49 20.13 3.06 15.75
CA THR A 49 21.36 2.53 16.38
C THR A 49 22.02 3.57 17.25
N PHE A 50 22.03 4.84 16.84
CA PHE A 50 22.56 5.94 17.63
C PHE A 50 21.77 6.13 18.94
N LEU A 51 20.43 6.19 18.86
CA LEU A 51 19.57 6.24 20.05
C LEU A 51 19.83 5.04 20.96
N PHE A 52 19.85 3.82 20.42
CA PHE A 52 20.10 2.62 21.23
C PHE A 52 21.45 2.66 21.96
N VAL A 53 22.52 3.05 21.28
CA VAL A 53 23.87 3.14 21.87
C VAL A 53 23.94 4.21 22.96
N VAL A 54 23.37 5.39 22.74
CA VAL A 54 23.35 6.45 23.75
C VAL A 54 22.52 6.03 24.98
N SER A 55 21.39 5.36 24.77
CA SER A 55 20.58 4.81 25.86
C SER A 55 21.34 3.75 26.66
N LEU A 56 22.13 2.90 26.00
CA LEU A 56 22.95 1.88 26.65
C LEU A 56 24.08 2.50 27.49
N ILE A 57 24.74 3.54 26.97
CA ILE A 57 25.80 4.28 27.68
C ILE A 57 25.23 4.99 28.91
N MET A 58 24.06 5.62 28.79
CA MET A 58 23.35 6.23 29.93
C MET A 58 23.04 5.19 31.02
N LEU A 59 22.60 3.99 30.62
CA LEU A 59 22.15 2.95 31.55
C LEU A 59 23.30 2.19 32.20
N LEU A 60 24.39 1.94 31.46
CA LEU A 60 25.57 1.20 31.96
C LEU A 60 26.66 2.10 32.57
N GLY A 61 26.71 3.39 32.20
CA GLY A 61 27.73 4.31 32.67
C GLY A 61 27.21 5.22 33.78
N LEU A 62 26.25 6.08 33.43
CA LEU A 62 25.83 7.20 34.28
C LEU A 62 25.01 6.74 35.49
N LEU A 63 24.05 5.83 35.31
CA LEU A 63 23.23 5.32 36.41
C LEU A 63 24.03 4.57 37.50
N PRO A 64 24.90 3.59 37.19
CA PRO A 64 25.66 2.90 38.23
C PRO A 64 26.71 3.80 38.90
N TYR A 65 27.29 4.76 38.18
CA TYR A 65 28.22 5.72 38.78
C TYR A 65 27.55 6.56 39.88
N GLN A 66 26.33 7.05 39.63
CA GLN A 66 25.55 7.84 40.59
C GLN A 66 25.14 7.04 41.84
N ILE A 67 24.81 5.75 41.67
CA ILE A 67 24.48 4.86 42.79
C ILE A 67 25.70 4.67 43.71
N ILE A 68 26.91 4.66 43.15
CA ILE A 68 28.15 4.47 43.91
C ILE A 68 28.63 5.78 44.56
N SER A 69 28.51 6.93 43.87
CA SER A 69 29.02 8.20 44.36
C SER A 69 28.08 8.93 45.34
N GLY A 70 26.78 8.63 45.35
CA GLY A 70 25.80 9.21 46.27
C GLY A 70 25.38 10.66 45.97
N ASP A 71 26.10 11.36 45.09
CA ASP A 71 25.82 12.73 44.68
C ASP A 71 24.84 12.77 43.49
N PHE A 72 23.55 12.94 43.79
CA PHE A 72 22.49 13.01 42.78
C PHE A 72 22.20 14.45 42.36
N GLU A 73 22.87 14.92 41.32
CA GLU A 73 22.69 16.27 40.78
C GLU A 73 21.38 16.40 39.97
N LEU A 74 20.57 17.42 40.29
CA LEU A 74 19.26 17.73 39.68
C LEU A 74 19.30 17.87 38.15
N ILE A 75 20.46 18.26 37.61
CA ILE A 75 20.71 18.42 36.17
C ILE A 75 20.47 17.09 35.41
N TYR A 76 20.72 15.94 36.02
CA TYR A 76 20.55 14.64 35.36
C TYR A 76 19.08 14.25 35.16
N ILE A 77 18.18 14.66 36.07
CA ILE A 77 16.73 14.42 35.92
C ILE A 77 16.23 15.14 34.67
N SER A 78 16.67 16.38 34.45
CA SER A 78 16.32 17.16 33.25
C SER A 78 16.82 16.50 31.96
N GLY A 79 18.02 15.91 32.00
CA GLY A 79 18.59 15.14 30.90
C GLY A 79 17.78 13.90 30.55
N ILE A 80 17.37 13.11 31.55
CA ILE A 80 16.56 11.89 31.36
C ILE A 80 15.18 12.23 30.78
N LEU A 81 14.53 13.29 31.28
CA LEU A 81 13.23 13.73 30.78
C LEU A 81 13.29 14.19 29.31
N LEU A 82 14.31 14.98 28.96
CA LEU A 82 14.53 15.40 27.55
C LEU A 82 14.80 14.19 26.64
N TRP A 83 15.58 13.22 27.14
CA TRP A 83 15.89 12.00 26.39
C TRP A 83 14.65 11.11 26.19
N GLY A 84 13.84 10.96 27.25
CA GLY A 84 12.55 10.25 27.18
C GLY A 84 11.58 10.90 26.19
N ALA A 85 11.50 12.23 26.17
CA ALA A 85 10.69 12.98 25.21
C ALA A 85 11.18 12.78 23.77
N ALA A 86 12.50 12.79 23.53
CA ALA A 86 13.09 12.53 22.21
C ALA A 86 12.81 11.10 21.71
N CYS A 87 12.88 10.12 22.61
CA CYS A 87 12.50 8.73 22.33
C CYS A 87 11.01 8.60 22.00
N HIS A 88 10.13 9.23 22.78
CA HIS A 88 8.70 9.18 22.54
C HIS A 88 8.31 9.83 21.20
N TYR A 89 8.87 11.01 20.90
CA TYR A 89 8.69 11.68 19.61
C TYR A 89 9.17 10.81 18.44
N SER A 90 10.37 10.22 18.56
CA SER A 90 10.91 9.32 17.53
C SER A 90 10.05 8.07 17.34
N TYR A 91 9.52 7.50 18.43
CA TYR A 91 8.62 6.35 18.39
C TYR A 91 7.31 6.67 17.65
N THR A 92 6.67 7.80 17.96
CA THR A 92 5.41 8.20 17.31
C THR A 92 5.57 8.48 15.80
N GLN A 93 6.69 9.04 15.37
CA GLN A 93 7.01 9.26 13.95
C GLN A 93 7.26 7.94 13.20
N ILE A 94 7.84 6.94 13.87
CA ILE A 94 8.16 5.62 13.30
C ILE A 94 6.91 4.74 13.13
N PHE A 95 5.92 4.91 14.02
CA PHE A 95 4.66 4.16 14.03
C PHE A 95 3.46 4.99 13.57
N SER A 96 3.67 6.01 12.73
CA SER A 96 2.58 6.72 12.06
C SER A 96 1.61 5.70 11.46
N LYS A 97 0.33 5.80 11.84
CA LYS A 97 -0.84 5.00 11.39
C LYS A 97 -1.14 5.23 9.89
N LYS A 98 -0.10 5.14 9.07
CA LYS A 98 -0.10 5.50 7.66
C LYS A 98 -1.04 4.58 6.86
N SER A 99 -1.27 3.34 7.31
CA SER A 99 -2.03 2.35 6.54
C SER A 99 -3.55 2.52 6.49
N ILE A 100 -4.21 3.10 7.52
CA ILE A 100 -5.69 3.18 7.54
C ILE A 100 -6.18 4.36 6.70
N THR A 101 -5.64 5.55 6.92
CA THR A 101 -6.05 6.75 6.15
C THR A 101 -5.71 6.58 4.67
N GLU A 102 -4.58 5.98 4.32
CA GLU A 102 -4.22 5.73 2.92
C GLU A 102 -5.16 4.71 2.26
N ALA A 103 -5.58 3.67 3.00
CA ALA A 103 -6.54 2.69 2.52
C ALA A 103 -7.92 3.32 2.21
N PHE A 104 -8.41 4.22 3.07
CA PHE A 104 -9.66 4.94 2.82
C PHE A 104 -9.54 5.98 1.70
N ASN A 105 -8.42 6.72 1.62
CA ASN A 105 -8.19 7.61 0.49
C ASN A 105 -8.15 6.85 -0.85
N ALA A 106 -7.55 5.65 -0.86
CA ALA A 106 -7.57 4.78 -2.04
C ALA A 106 -8.99 4.28 -2.36
N LEU A 107 -9.83 4.01 -1.36
CA LEU A 107 -11.22 3.65 -1.57
C LEU A 107 -12.02 4.81 -2.18
N ASP A 108 -11.84 6.03 -1.66
CA ASP A 108 -12.48 7.24 -2.18
C ASP A 108 -12.09 7.48 -3.65
N GLU A 109 -10.81 7.27 -3.99
CA GLU A 109 -10.36 7.33 -5.39
C GLU A 109 -10.94 6.22 -6.28
N ALA A 110 -11.27 5.05 -5.70
CA ALA A 110 -11.88 3.94 -6.42
C ALA A 110 -13.42 4.03 -6.51
N GLU A 111 -14.06 4.96 -5.79
CA GLU A 111 -15.52 5.06 -5.69
C GLU A 111 -16.21 5.14 -7.06
N LEU A 112 -15.69 5.98 -7.96
CA LEU A 112 -16.24 6.12 -9.31
C LEU A 112 -16.18 4.81 -10.10
N TRP A 113 -15.11 4.03 -9.92
CA TRP A 113 -14.98 2.73 -10.57
C TRP A 113 -15.93 1.71 -9.94
N LEU A 114 -16.03 1.66 -8.61
CA LEU A 114 -16.92 0.75 -7.87
C LEU A 114 -18.38 0.98 -8.26
N ASN A 115 -18.83 2.23 -8.27
CA ASN A 115 -20.19 2.59 -8.68
C ASN A 115 -20.47 2.20 -10.14
N LYS A 116 -19.48 2.31 -11.04
CA LYS A 116 -19.60 1.86 -12.43
C LYS A 116 -19.75 0.34 -12.56
N GLN A 117 -19.19 -0.43 -11.63
CA GLN A 117 -19.34 -1.89 -11.57
C GLN A 117 -20.59 -2.32 -10.78
N ASP A 118 -21.50 -1.39 -10.48
CA ASP A 118 -22.67 -1.62 -9.64
C ASP A 118 -22.27 -2.16 -8.25
N VAL A 119 -21.22 -1.62 -7.63
CA VAL A 119 -20.81 -1.94 -6.25
C VAL A 119 -21.04 -0.73 -5.36
N LYS A 120 -21.93 -0.84 -4.37
CA LYS A 120 -22.25 0.23 -3.42
C LYS A 120 -21.08 0.44 -2.46
N THR A 121 -20.38 1.58 -2.55
CA THR A 121 -19.25 1.93 -1.68
C THR A 121 -19.56 1.84 -0.19
N SER A 122 -20.78 2.20 0.22
CA SER A 122 -21.23 2.12 1.63
C SER A 122 -21.30 0.70 2.20
N SER A 123 -21.34 -0.33 1.34
CA SER A 123 -21.41 -1.75 1.74
C SER A 123 -20.05 -2.45 1.69
N VAL A 124 -19.01 -1.75 1.24
CA VAL A 124 -17.71 -2.36 0.95
C VAL A 124 -16.98 -2.71 2.24
N TYR A 125 -16.60 -3.97 2.35
CA TYR A 125 -15.60 -4.47 3.29
C TYR A 125 -14.35 -4.89 2.51
N PHE A 126 -13.17 -4.43 2.93
CA PHE A 126 -11.94 -4.63 2.19
C PHE A 126 -10.70 -4.70 3.09
N ASN A 127 -9.65 -5.31 2.55
CA ASN A 127 -8.28 -5.22 3.04
C ASN A 127 -7.43 -4.45 2.02
N ALA A 128 -6.45 -3.71 2.53
CA ALA A 128 -5.51 -2.94 1.72
C ALA A 128 -4.10 -3.53 1.80
N TYR A 129 -3.41 -3.54 0.67
CA TYR A 129 -2.05 -4.06 0.52
C TYR A 129 -1.17 -3.04 -0.21
N ASP A 130 -0.02 -2.73 0.37
CA ASP A 130 0.99 -1.80 -0.16
C ASP A 130 2.33 -2.51 -0.45
N ASP A 131 2.39 -3.83 -0.26
CA ASP A 131 3.57 -4.65 -0.49
C ASP A 131 3.92 -4.64 -2.00
N PRO A 132 5.06 -4.02 -2.41
CA PRO A 132 5.38 -3.84 -3.82
C PRO A 132 5.61 -5.16 -4.57
N TYR A 133 5.80 -6.28 -3.87
CA TYR A 133 5.92 -7.61 -4.50
C TYR A 133 4.54 -8.22 -4.84
N LEU A 134 3.46 -7.69 -4.27
CA LEU A 134 2.09 -8.11 -4.58
C LEU A 134 1.44 -7.30 -5.69
N LEU A 135 1.99 -6.11 -5.98
CA LEU A 135 1.37 -5.09 -6.83
C LEU A 135 1.91 -5.13 -8.25
N LYS A 136 1.01 -5.00 -9.22
CA LYS A 136 1.37 -4.81 -10.64
C LYS A 136 1.89 -3.40 -10.90
N ASN A 137 1.35 -2.41 -10.19
CA ASN A 137 1.73 -1.01 -10.31
C ASN A 137 2.50 -0.52 -9.08
N MET A 138 3.76 -0.13 -9.27
CA MET A 138 4.60 0.40 -8.20
C MET A 138 4.04 1.68 -7.59
N GLY A 139 3.93 1.70 -6.26
CA GLY A 139 3.39 2.83 -5.50
C GLY A 139 1.87 2.94 -5.52
N ALA A 140 1.17 1.90 -5.99
CA ALA A 140 -0.27 1.75 -5.80
C ALA A 140 -0.58 1.13 -4.43
N THR A 141 -1.86 1.14 -4.07
CA THR A 141 -2.46 0.37 -2.99
C THR A 141 -3.47 -0.58 -3.61
N LEU A 142 -3.34 -1.87 -3.36
CA LEU A 142 -4.30 -2.88 -3.77
C LEU A 142 -5.38 -3.01 -2.70
N LEU A 143 -6.62 -2.73 -3.07
CA LEU A 143 -7.81 -3.00 -2.27
C LEU A 143 -8.41 -4.31 -2.75
N VAL A 144 -8.65 -5.26 -1.83
CA VAL A 144 -9.35 -6.51 -2.12
C VAL A 144 -10.51 -6.62 -1.14
N GLY A 145 -11.71 -6.81 -1.68
CA GLY A 145 -12.90 -6.75 -0.85
C GLY A 145 -14.16 -7.30 -1.50
N VAL A 146 -15.25 -7.16 -0.76
CA VAL A 146 -16.60 -7.52 -1.18
C VAL A 146 -17.51 -6.33 -0.90
N GLY A 147 -18.41 -6.04 -1.83
CA GLY A 147 -19.52 -5.12 -1.63
C GLY A 147 -20.83 -5.73 -2.13
N GLU A 148 -21.91 -4.98 -2.02
CA GLU A 148 -23.23 -5.34 -2.52
C GLU A 148 -23.57 -4.55 -3.79
N ASN A 149 -24.26 -5.21 -4.71
CA ASN A 149 -24.79 -4.57 -5.90
C ASN A 149 -26.19 -3.98 -5.72
N SER A 150 -26.76 -3.41 -6.78
CA SER A 150 -28.14 -2.89 -6.79
C SER A 150 -29.18 -3.93 -6.36
N LYS A 151 -28.92 -5.21 -6.63
CA LYS A 151 -29.76 -6.37 -6.30
C LYS A 151 -29.49 -6.99 -4.92
N ALA A 152 -28.60 -6.38 -4.12
CA ALA A 152 -28.15 -6.91 -2.83
C ALA A 152 -27.40 -8.26 -2.93
N GLU A 153 -26.79 -8.54 -4.08
CA GLU A 153 -25.89 -9.68 -4.27
C GLU A 153 -24.44 -9.25 -3.96
N HIS A 154 -23.65 -10.17 -3.41
CA HIS A 154 -22.26 -9.91 -3.08
C HIS A 154 -21.37 -9.96 -4.32
N VAL A 155 -20.62 -8.88 -4.55
CA VAL A 155 -19.64 -8.73 -5.64
C VAL A 155 -18.24 -8.61 -5.04
N GLY A 156 -17.35 -9.52 -5.43
CA GLY A 156 -15.95 -9.46 -5.04
C GLY A 156 -15.18 -8.55 -5.99
N PHE A 157 -14.18 -7.84 -5.48
CA PHE A 157 -13.33 -6.98 -6.30
C PHE A 157 -11.88 -6.98 -5.80
N ALA A 158 -10.97 -6.68 -6.72
CA ALA A 158 -9.60 -6.31 -6.45
C ALA A 158 -9.22 -5.11 -7.33
N VAL A 159 -8.77 -4.01 -6.73
CA VAL A 159 -8.39 -2.78 -7.44
C VAL A 159 -7.07 -2.23 -6.95
N GLU A 160 -6.15 -1.93 -7.87
CA GLU A 160 -4.93 -1.19 -7.58
C GLU A 160 -5.18 0.29 -7.86
N VAL A 161 -5.03 1.10 -6.83
CA VAL A 161 -5.30 2.54 -6.86
C VAL A 161 -4.01 3.27 -6.57
N LYS A 162 -3.70 4.32 -7.33
CA LYS A 162 -2.55 5.18 -7.03
C LYS A 162 -3.04 6.59 -6.79
N GLN A 163 -2.63 7.14 -5.64
CA GLN A 163 -3.07 8.46 -5.21
C GLN A 163 -2.88 9.52 -6.31
N GLY A 164 -3.96 10.26 -6.60
CA GLY A 164 -4.01 11.29 -7.65
C GLY A 164 -4.04 10.76 -9.09
N CYS A 165 -3.98 9.44 -9.29
CA CYS A 165 -4.09 8.77 -10.59
C CYS A 165 -5.36 7.93 -10.72
N GLY A 166 -5.99 7.55 -9.59
CA GLY A 166 -7.16 6.68 -9.56
C GLY A 166 -6.81 5.20 -9.79
N VAL A 167 -7.78 4.45 -10.31
CA VAL A 167 -7.67 3.00 -10.53
C VAL A 167 -6.76 2.70 -11.72
N LEU A 168 -5.68 1.95 -11.49
CA LEU A 168 -4.69 1.55 -12.48
C LEU A 168 -4.88 0.12 -12.98
N SER A 169 -5.37 -0.76 -12.11
CA SER A 169 -5.67 -2.16 -12.43
C SER A 169 -6.89 -2.60 -11.63
N SER A 170 -7.72 -3.45 -12.20
CA SER A 170 -8.97 -3.86 -11.57
C SER A 170 -9.42 -5.23 -12.00
N LEU A 171 -10.13 -5.92 -11.11
CA LEU A 171 -10.70 -7.23 -11.34
C LEU A 171 -12.01 -7.34 -10.55
N ILE A 172 -13.08 -7.75 -11.23
CA ILE A 172 -14.27 -8.27 -10.56
C ILE A 172 -14.05 -9.77 -10.34
N ILE A 173 -14.31 -10.21 -9.12
CA ILE A 173 -14.04 -11.56 -8.65
C ILE A 173 -15.37 -12.30 -8.48
N GLU A 174 -15.58 -13.28 -9.37
CA GLU A 174 -16.75 -14.16 -9.34
C GLU A 174 -16.32 -15.63 -9.19
N PRO A 175 -16.79 -16.35 -8.14
CA PRO A 175 -17.71 -15.87 -7.11
C PRO A 175 -17.03 -14.96 -6.07
N SER A 176 -17.82 -14.08 -5.44
CA SER A 176 -17.34 -13.07 -4.48
C SER A 176 -16.59 -13.66 -3.28
N GLY A 177 -16.93 -14.90 -2.88
CA GLY A 177 -16.23 -15.62 -1.81
C GLY A 177 -14.73 -15.87 -2.06
N ILE A 178 -14.24 -15.72 -3.29
CA ILE A 178 -12.80 -15.78 -3.59
C ILE A 178 -12.07 -14.53 -3.09
N ALA A 179 -12.72 -13.36 -3.09
CA ALA A 179 -12.13 -12.14 -2.55
C ALA A 179 -11.84 -12.26 -1.03
N SER A 180 -12.68 -13.01 -0.29
CA SER A 180 -12.46 -13.31 1.13
C SER A 180 -11.28 -14.27 1.41
N GLN A 181 -10.63 -14.80 0.37
CA GLN A 181 -9.41 -15.61 0.48
C GLN A 181 -8.13 -14.80 0.17
N ASP A 182 -8.23 -13.48 0.21
CA ASP A 182 -7.13 -12.52 0.01
C ASP A 182 -5.83 -12.87 0.77
N LYS A 183 -5.88 -13.28 2.04
CA LYS A 183 -4.67 -13.67 2.79
C LYS A 183 -3.96 -14.87 2.16
N LYS A 184 -4.72 -15.85 1.68
CA LYS A 184 -4.19 -17.02 0.97
C LYS A 184 -3.63 -16.61 -0.39
N ALA A 185 -4.34 -15.76 -1.12
CA ALA A 185 -3.86 -15.23 -2.40
C ALA A 185 -2.56 -14.43 -2.24
N ALA A 186 -2.46 -13.58 -1.22
CA ALA A 186 -1.25 -12.83 -0.89
C ALA A 186 -0.08 -13.77 -0.53
N HIS A 187 -0.34 -14.87 0.18
CA HIS A 187 0.70 -15.85 0.49
C HIS A 187 1.20 -16.54 -0.80
N ILE A 188 0.30 -17.05 -1.64
CA ILE A 188 0.64 -17.67 -2.92
C ILE A 188 1.41 -16.70 -3.82
N ALA A 189 0.93 -15.46 -3.93
CA ALA A 189 1.57 -14.40 -4.72
C ALA A 189 3.03 -14.15 -4.29
N ARG A 190 3.30 -14.08 -2.99
CA ARG A 190 4.67 -13.94 -2.47
C ARG A 190 5.55 -15.14 -2.80
N MET A 191 5.03 -16.36 -2.61
CA MET A 191 5.78 -17.59 -2.83
C MET A 191 6.12 -17.80 -4.30
N ASP A 192 5.19 -17.45 -5.19
CA ASP A 192 5.31 -17.67 -6.64
C ASP A 192 5.91 -16.47 -7.40
N GLY A 193 6.14 -15.33 -6.73
CA GLY A 193 6.56 -14.10 -7.38
C GLY A 193 5.53 -13.55 -8.38
N LYS A 194 4.24 -13.71 -8.08
CA LYS A 194 3.12 -13.26 -8.93
C LYS A 194 2.42 -12.06 -8.32
N TYR A 195 1.73 -11.29 -9.15
CA TYR A 195 0.84 -10.23 -8.66
C TYR A 195 -0.41 -10.82 -8.03
N MET A 196 -0.85 -10.23 -6.92
CA MET A 196 -1.97 -10.76 -6.13
C MET A 196 -3.29 -10.73 -6.91
N ILE A 197 -3.50 -9.70 -7.75
CA ILE A 197 -4.69 -9.60 -8.60
C ILE A 197 -4.76 -10.76 -9.62
N ASP A 198 -3.62 -11.21 -10.14
CA ASP A 198 -3.55 -12.35 -11.07
C ASP A 198 -3.82 -13.67 -10.35
N VAL A 199 -3.31 -13.83 -9.12
CA VAL A 199 -3.59 -15.00 -8.28
C VAL A 199 -5.07 -15.10 -7.93
N LEU A 200 -5.71 -13.98 -7.56
CA LEU A 200 -7.15 -13.94 -7.29
C LEU A 200 -7.97 -14.33 -8.52
N ASN A 201 -7.60 -13.84 -9.71
CA ASN A 201 -8.23 -14.23 -10.96
C ASN A 201 -8.08 -15.74 -11.22
N GLN A 202 -6.87 -16.28 -11.04
CA GLN A 202 -6.62 -17.71 -11.19
C GLN A 202 -7.46 -18.55 -10.22
N MET A 203 -7.55 -18.14 -8.95
CA MET A 203 -8.39 -18.81 -7.95
C MET A 203 -9.88 -18.79 -8.34
N ALA A 204 -10.37 -17.67 -8.87
CA ALA A 204 -11.74 -17.54 -9.35
C ALA A 204 -12.02 -18.43 -10.58
N ILE A 205 -11.10 -18.48 -11.54
CA ILE A 205 -11.20 -19.38 -12.70
C ILE A 205 -11.20 -20.84 -12.25
N GLN A 206 -10.27 -21.25 -11.38
CA GLN A 206 -10.20 -22.61 -10.85
C GLN A 206 -11.47 -23.01 -10.10
N HIS A 207 -12.05 -22.09 -9.33
CA HIS A 207 -13.31 -22.33 -8.65
C HIS A 207 -14.44 -22.61 -9.64
N ARG A 208 -14.58 -21.80 -10.70
CA ARG A 208 -15.61 -21.98 -11.73
C ARG A 208 -15.45 -23.28 -12.51
N ILE A 209 -14.21 -23.71 -12.76
CA ILE A 209 -13.94 -25.01 -13.40
C ILE A 209 -14.36 -26.16 -12.47
N LYS A 210 -14.10 -26.04 -11.16
CA LYS A 210 -14.42 -27.08 -10.18
C LYS A 210 -15.92 -27.16 -9.86
N TYR A 211 -16.61 -26.02 -9.88
CA TYR A 211 -18.03 -25.88 -9.57
C TYR A 211 -18.74 -25.15 -10.72
N PRO A 212 -18.98 -25.83 -11.85
CA PRO A 212 -19.77 -25.26 -12.94
C PRO A 212 -21.19 -24.95 -12.45
N GLN A 213 -21.67 -23.75 -12.79
CA GLN A 213 -23.01 -23.25 -12.47
C GLN A 213 -24.06 -23.87 -13.40
#